data_AF-A0A835TL73-F1
#
_entry.id   AF-A0A835TL73-F1
#
_cell.length_a   1.000
_cell.length_b   1.000
_cell.length_c   1.000
_cell.angle_alpha   90.00
_cell.angle_beta   90.00
_cell.angle_gamma   90.00
#
_symmetry.space_group_name_H-M   'P 1'
#
loop_
_entity.id
_entity.type
_entity.pdbx_description
1 polymer ?
#
loop_
_entity_poly.entity_id
_entity_poly.type
_entity_poly.pdbx_seq_one_letter_code
_entity_poly.pdbx_strand_id
1 'polypeptide(L)'
;MLDHISVHVSNYEASKAWYSAALKPLGVRVLKEVPEAKACGFGTTFPSFWIAESCVLRGGAGGGGGGGDGRRQAHFAFQAPSRAGVRQFHAAALAAGGRDNGGPGFRPQYHPMYYGAFVLDPDGYNVEAVKHMPEGLAEWFGLVVSVLRAALQQLLAAVRGLAPLGAPGVVKQVPAAVAAGQPATARPGKGSSKSE
;
A
#
# COMPACT_ATOMS: atom_id res chain seq x y z
N MET A 1 3.89 -13.77 1.51
CA MET A 1 2.82 -14.70 1.93
C MET A 1 3.35 -15.44 3.15
N LEU A 2 2.64 -15.40 4.27
CA LEU A 2 2.92 -16.25 5.44
C LEU A 2 1.79 -17.27 5.54
N ASP A 3 2.13 -18.54 5.73
CA ASP A 3 1.13 -19.62 5.87
C ASP A 3 0.69 -19.73 7.34
N HIS A 4 1.65 -19.95 8.23
CA HIS A 4 1.47 -19.91 9.67
C HIS A 4 2.77 -19.52 10.38
N ILE A 5 2.65 -19.09 11.64
CA ILE A 5 3.77 -18.88 12.56
C ILE A 5 3.47 -19.52 13.91
N SER A 6 4.52 -19.84 14.66
CA SER A 6 4.43 -20.33 16.04
C SER A 6 5.29 -19.48 16.95
N VAL A 7 4.72 -19.05 18.08
CA VAL A 7 5.44 -18.32 19.13
C VAL A 7 5.36 -19.09 20.43
N HIS A 8 6.42 -18.97 21.22
CA HIS A 8 6.47 -19.56 22.55
C HIS A 8 6.01 -18.54 23.60
N VAL A 9 5.19 -18.98 24.53
CA VAL A 9 4.65 -18.17 25.63
C VAL A 9 5.07 -18.74 26.98
N SER A 10 5.16 -17.90 28.01
CA SER A 10 5.56 -18.34 29.35
C SER A 10 4.45 -19.03 30.14
N ASN A 11 3.18 -18.71 29.84
CA ASN A 11 2.00 -19.30 30.45
C ASN A 11 0.91 -19.48 29.39
N TYR A 12 0.62 -20.73 29.03
CA TYR A 12 -0.34 -21.02 27.96
C TYR A 12 -1.75 -20.52 28.28
N GLU A 13 -2.25 -20.73 29.51
CA GLU A 13 -3.61 -20.35 29.86
C GLU A 13 -3.81 -18.84 29.88
N ALA A 14 -2.83 -18.11 30.42
CA ALA A 14 -2.86 -16.65 30.44
C ALA A 14 -2.81 -16.07 29.02
N SER A 15 -1.89 -16.57 28.18
CA SER A 15 -1.75 -16.11 26.81
C SER A 15 -2.95 -16.51 25.95
N LYS A 16 -3.47 -17.74 26.08
CA LYS A 16 -4.70 -18.18 25.39
C LYS A 16 -5.88 -17.28 25.72
N ALA A 17 -6.10 -16.97 27.00
CA ALA A 17 -7.18 -16.08 27.43
C ALA A 17 -7.00 -14.68 26.83
N TRP A 18 -5.79 -14.13 26.88
CA TRP A 18 -5.47 -12.82 26.31
C TRP A 18 -5.70 -12.77 24.80
N TYR A 19 -5.09 -13.69 24.02
CA TYR A 19 -5.24 -13.74 22.57
C TYR A 19 -6.68 -13.99 22.14
N SER A 20 -7.43 -14.82 22.88
CA SER A 20 -8.85 -15.06 22.61
C SER A 20 -9.68 -13.79 22.80
N ALA A 21 -9.39 -12.98 23.82
CA ALA A 21 -10.09 -11.72 24.05
C ALA A 21 -9.68 -10.65 23.03
N ALA A 22 -8.36 -10.46 22.83
CA ALA A 22 -7.80 -9.44 21.96
C ALA A 22 -8.19 -9.66 20.49
N LEU A 23 -8.13 -10.89 19.98
CA LEU A 23 -8.30 -11.18 18.55
C LEU A 23 -9.76 -11.44 18.14
N LYS A 24 -10.68 -11.64 19.09
CA LYS A 24 -12.12 -11.84 18.83
C LYS A 24 -12.76 -10.74 17.96
N PRO A 25 -12.50 -9.43 18.16
CA PRO A 25 -13.03 -8.37 17.29
C PRO A 25 -12.53 -8.44 15.85
N LEU A 26 -11.42 -9.13 15.60
CA LEU A 26 -10.87 -9.35 14.27
C LEU A 26 -11.48 -10.58 13.58
N GLY A 27 -12.38 -11.31 14.27
CA GLY A 27 -12.99 -12.54 13.78
C GLY A 27 -12.10 -13.78 13.93
N VAL A 28 -10.96 -13.64 14.62
CA VAL A 28 -10.02 -14.72 14.88
C VAL A 28 -10.46 -15.48 16.15
N ARG A 29 -10.39 -16.80 16.09
CA ARG A 29 -10.76 -17.71 17.18
C ARG A 29 -9.77 -18.86 17.29
N VAL A 30 -9.80 -19.58 18.39
CA VAL A 30 -9.10 -20.86 18.52
C VAL A 30 -9.76 -21.87 17.56
N LEU A 31 -8.96 -22.42 16.65
CA LEU A 31 -9.41 -23.41 15.66
C LEU A 31 -8.87 -24.81 15.97
N LYS A 32 -7.75 -24.89 16.68
CA LYS A 32 -7.15 -26.16 17.08
C LYS A 32 -6.50 -26.01 18.45
N GLU A 33 -6.67 -27.01 19.29
CA GLU A 33 -5.96 -27.15 20.56
C GLU A 33 -5.20 -28.47 20.58
N VAL A 34 -4.05 -28.46 21.24
CA VAL A 34 -3.22 -29.62 21.55
C VAL A 34 -2.90 -29.54 23.04
N PRO A 35 -3.83 -29.97 23.91
CA PRO A 35 -3.72 -29.81 25.36
C PRO A 35 -2.44 -30.44 25.94
N GLU A 36 -2.02 -31.58 25.40
CA GLU A 36 -0.83 -32.32 25.83
C GLU A 36 0.46 -31.50 25.64
N ALA A 37 0.47 -30.61 24.63
CA ALA A 37 1.59 -29.74 24.31
C ALA A 37 1.40 -28.31 24.85
N LYS A 38 0.31 -28.04 25.59
CA LYS A 38 -0.10 -26.68 26.00
C LYS A 38 0.00 -25.69 24.84
N ALA A 39 -0.63 -26.05 23.72
CA ALA A 39 -0.56 -25.29 22.50
C ALA A 39 -1.93 -25.13 21.86
N CYS A 40 -2.15 -24.00 21.19
CA CYS A 40 -3.33 -23.78 20.36
C CYS A 40 -3.03 -22.91 19.15
N GLY A 41 -3.85 -23.10 18.12
CA GLY A 41 -3.78 -22.41 16.85
C GLY A 41 -5.00 -21.51 16.65
N PHE A 42 -4.75 -20.23 16.47
CA PHE A 42 -5.72 -19.19 16.16
C PHE A 42 -5.85 -18.98 14.65
N GLY A 43 -7.06 -18.66 14.19
CA GLY A 43 -7.32 -18.25 12.82
C GLY A 43 -8.78 -17.91 12.54
N THR A 44 -9.08 -17.59 11.29
CA THR A 44 -10.44 -17.33 10.80
C THR A 44 -11.05 -18.55 10.13
N THR A 45 -10.29 -19.18 9.23
CA THR A 45 -10.67 -20.39 8.48
C THR A 45 -9.77 -21.58 8.82
N PHE A 46 -8.46 -21.34 8.91
CA PHE A 46 -7.45 -22.33 9.27
C PHE A 46 -6.48 -21.72 10.31
N PRO A 47 -5.87 -22.54 11.18
CA PRO A 47 -4.90 -22.05 12.16
C PRO A 47 -3.67 -21.46 11.46
N SER A 48 -3.37 -20.19 11.71
CA SER A 48 -2.24 -19.46 11.13
C SER A 48 -1.34 -18.80 12.18
N PHE A 49 -1.83 -18.65 13.42
CA PHE A 49 -1.05 -18.14 14.53
C PHE A 49 -1.09 -19.10 15.70
N TRP A 50 0.04 -19.70 16.04
CA TRP A 50 0.14 -20.71 17.10
C TRP A 50 0.87 -20.15 18.31
N ILE A 51 0.34 -20.48 19.49
CA ILE A 51 1.04 -20.31 20.76
C ILE A 51 1.32 -21.67 21.36
N ALA A 52 2.48 -21.84 21.98
CA ALA A 52 2.83 -23.03 22.77
C ALA A 52 3.60 -22.64 24.02
N GLU A 53 3.28 -23.22 25.17
CA GLU A 53 4.05 -22.97 26.39
C GLU A 53 5.49 -23.46 26.22
N SER A 54 6.47 -22.67 26.66
CA SER A 54 7.86 -23.13 26.78
C SER A 54 8.44 -22.75 28.13
N CYS A 55 8.90 -23.77 28.86
CA CYS A 55 9.50 -23.62 30.19
C CYS A 55 10.81 -22.83 30.19
N VAL A 56 11.50 -22.75 29.04
CA VAL A 56 12.71 -21.92 28.86
C VAL A 56 12.41 -20.43 29.05
N LEU A 57 11.15 -20.02 28.87
CA LEU A 57 10.72 -18.63 28.97
C LEU A 57 10.37 -18.19 30.39
N ARG A 58 10.23 -19.12 31.34
CA ARG A 58 9.81 -18.84 32.73
C ARG A 58 10.91 -18.20 33.60
N GLY A 59 12.09 -17.98 33.02
CA GLY A 59 13.28 -17.48 33.70
C GLY A 59 13.86 -16.22 33.07
N GLY A 60 13.04 -15.21 32.76
CA GLY A 60 13.45 -13.81 32.54
C GLY A 60 14.47 -13.49 31.44
N ALA A 61 15.07 -14.47 30.76
CA ALA A 61 16.08 -14.28 29.74
C ALA A 61 16.15 -15.55 28.87
N GLY A 62 15.77 -15.43 27.60
CA GLY A 62 15.96 -16.49 26.61
C GLY A 62 15.09 -16.23 25.38
N GLY A 63 15.64 -15.89 24.22
CA GLY A 63 17.01 -15.62 23.83
C GLY A 63 16.97 -14.93 22.46
N GLY A 64 17.89 -13.99 22.26
CA GLY A 64 17.99 -13.18 21.05
C GLY A 64 18.78 -11.92 21.38
N GLY A 65 20.08 -11.95 21.09
CA GLY A 65 20.99 -10.85 21.39
C GLY A 65 20.51 -9.54 20.76
N GLY A 66 20.34 -8.53 21.61
CA GLY A 66 20.02 -7.16 21.23
C GLY A 66 19.59 -6.41 22.48
N GLY A 67 20.44 -5.53 23.00
CA GLY A 67 20.22 -4.81 24.25
C GLY A 67 18.87 -4.09 24.29
N GLY A 68 18.07 -4.42 25.30
CA GLY A 68 16.78 -3.80 25.57
C GLY A 68 16.00 -4.63 26.59
N ASP A 69 15.99 -4.17 27.85
CA ASP A 69 15.10 -4.47 28.99
C ASP A 69 14.53 -5.88 29.26
N GLY A 70 14.94 -6.94 28.56
CA GLY A 70 14.41 -8.29 28.72
C GLY A 70 13.06 -8.54 28.01
N ARG A 71 12.52 -7.59 27.22
CA ARG A 71 11.31 -7.80 26.41
C ARG A 71 11.62 -8.60 25.14
N ARG A 72 10.72 -9.51 24.81
CA ARG A 72 10.78 -10.28 23.56
C ARG A 72 10.56 -9.33 22.37
N GLN A 73 11.47 -9.34 21.40
CA GLN A 73 11.51 -8.37 20.31
C GLN A 73 10.60 -8.70 19.11
N ALA A 74 9.82 -9.78 19.17
CA ALA A 74 9.00 -10.16 18.03
C ALA A 74 7.76 -9.25 17.93
N HIS A 75 7.43 -8.91 16.69
CA HIS A 75 6.27 -8.11 16.32
C HIS A 75 5.47 -8.88 15.27
N PHE A 76 4.16 -8.91 15.43
CA PHE A 76 3.25 -9.51 14.47
C PHE A 76 1.96 -8.69 14.39
N ALA A 77 1.52 -8.45 13.15
CA ALA A 77 0.37 -7.63 12.82
C ALA A 77 -0.75 -8.48 12.22
N PHE A 78 -1.94 -8.34 12.78
CA PHE A 78 -3.16 -8.98 12.30
C PHE A 78 -3.95 -8.00 11.44
N GLN A 79 -4.38 -8.47 10.27
CA GLN A 79 -5.24 -7.67 9.41
C GLN A 79 -6.63 -7.53 10.04
N ALA A 80 -7.04 -6.30 10.31
CA ALA A 80 -8.36 -6.00 10.83
C ALA A 80 -9.39 -5.89 9.69
N PRO A 81 -10.64 -6.31 9.93
CA PRO A 81 -11.71 -6.13 8.95
C PRO A 81 -12.01 -4.64 8.72
N SER A 82 -11.85 -3.83 9.76
CA SER A 82 -12.14 -2.39 9.78
C SER A 82 -11.29 -1.63 10.81
N ARG A 83 -11.24 -0.30 10.72
CA ARG A 83 -10.69 0.61 11.74
C ARG A 83 -11.47 0.50 13.05
N ALA A 84 -12.78 0.23 12.97
CA ALA A 84 -13.56 -0.13 14.15
C ALA A 84 -13.04 -1.43 14.79
N GLY A 85 -12.70 -2.44 13.99
CA GLY A 85 -12.04 -3.66 14.44
C GLY A 85 -10.69 -3.38 15.10
N VAL A 86 -9.87 -2.47 14.56
CA VAL A 86 -8.61 -2.03 15.20
C VAL A 86 -8.86 -1.41 16.58
N ARG A 87 -9.85 -0.52 16.70
CA ARG A 87 -10.21 0.10 18.00
C ARG A 87 -10.73 -0.93 19.00
N GLN A 88 -11.57 -1.85 18.55
CA GLN A 88 -12.12 -2.91 19.41
C GLN A 88 -11.04 -3.90 19.85
N PHE A 89 -10.12 -4.28 18.96
CA PHE A 89 -8.93 -5.06 19.32
C PHE A 89 -8.15 -4.36 20.43
N HIS A 90 -7.81 -3.08 20.25
CA HIS A 90 -7.00 -2.34 21.23
C HIS A 90 -7.70 -2.28 22.60
N ALA A 91 -8.99 -1.92 22.62
CA ALA A 91 -9.77 -1.89 23.85
C ALA A 91 -9.86 -3.26 24.53
N ALA A 92 -10.12 -4.33 23.77
CA ALA A 92 -10.23 -5.68 24.31
C ALA A 92 -8.88 -6.21 24.84
N ALA A 93 -7.79 -5.93 24.12
CA ALA A 93 -6.44 -6.33 24.51
C ALA A 93 -6.00 -5.63 25.81
N LEU A 94 -6.30 -4.34 25.98
CA LEU A 94 -6.06 -3.62 27.23
C LEU A 94 -6.94 -4.15 28.37
N ALA A 95 -8.22 -4.40 28.12
CA ALA A 95 -9.14 -4.95 29.13
C ALA A 95 -8.72 -6.36 29.58
N ALA A 96 -8.05 -7.13 28.71
CA ALA A 96 -7.48 -8.43 29.03
C ALA A 96 -6.13 -8.37 29.78
N GLY A 97 -5.62 -7.19 30.11
CA GLY A 97 -4.37 -6.99 30.84
C GLY A 97 -3.14 -6.72 29.96
N GLY A 98 -3.33 -6.48 28.66
CA GLY A 98 -2.26 -6.02 27.78
C GLY A 98 -1.79 -4.59 28.14
N ARG A 99 -0.56 -4.24 27.75
CA ARG A 99 -0.03 -2.89 27.97
C ARG A 99 -0.05 -2.09 26.68
N ASP A 100 -0.52 -0.85 26.74
CA ASP A 100 -0.53 0.02 25.56
C ASP A 100 0.88 0.24 25.01
N ASN A 101 1.00 0.14 23.68
CA ASN A 101 2.24 0.41 22.95
C ASN A 101 2.00 1.33 21.74
N GLY A 102 0.82 1.96 21.68
CA GLY A 102 0.43 2.86 20.62
C GLY A 102 -1.06 2.69 20.28
N GLY A 103 -1.86 3.64 20.75
CA GLY A 103 -3.30 3.65 20.51
C GLY A 103 -3.72 3.65 19.02
N PRO A 104 -5.00 3.38 18.74
CA PRO A 104 -5.55 3.35 17.39
C PRO A 104 -5.39 4.69 16.68
N GLY A 105 -4.74 4.68 15.51
CA GLY A 105 -4.55 5.91 14.76
C GLY A 105 -3.89 5.69 13.40
N PHE A 106 -3.91 6.75 12.59
CA PHE A 106 -3.17 6.76 11.33
C PHE A 106 -1.66 6.83 11.57
N ARG A 107 -0.92 6.11 10.74
CA ARG A 107 0.55 6.07 10.71
C ARG A 107 1.04 6.51 9.33
N PRO A 108 0.91 7.81 8.98
CA PRO A 108 1.24 8.32 7.65
C PRO A 108 2.72 8.12 7.29
N GLN A 109 3.59 7.94 8.28
CA GLN A 109 5.00 7.58 8.08
C GLN A 109 5.21 6.20 7.44
N TYR A 110 4.22 5.30 7.49
CA TYR A 110 4.27 4.02 6.78
C TYR A 110 3.66 4.16 5.39
N HIS A 111 2.39 4.56 5.35
CA HIS A 111 1.71 5.09 4.16
C HIS A 111 0.40 5.77 4.60
N PRO A 112 -0.23 6.63 3.76
CA PRO A 112 -1.35 7.48 4.17
C PRO A 112 -2.58 6.73 4.71
N MET A 113 -2.78 5.48 4.29
CA MET A 113 -3.95 4.67 4.63
C MET A 113 -3.70 3.68 5.77
N TYR A 114 -2.52 3.71 6.39
CA TYR A 114 -2.17 2.78 7.46
C TYR A 114 -2.86 3.20 8.76
N TYR A 115 -3.90 2.47 9.17
CA TYR A 115 -4.56 2.67 10.46
C TYR A 115 -4.27 1.46 11.36
N GLY A 116 -3.58 1.67 12.48
CA GLY A 116 -3.11 0.57 13.34
C GLY A 116 -3.16 0.89 14.82
N ALA A 117 -3.11 -0.14 15.65
CA ALA A 117 -3.01 -0.09 17.10
C ALA A 117 -2.10 -1.20 17.63
N PHE A 118 -1.37 -0.93 18.71
CA PHE A 118 -0.28 -1.76 19.22
C PHE A 118 -0.47 -2.00 20.71
N VAL A 119 -0.41 -3.27 21.12
CA VAL A 119 -0.51 -3.68 22.51
C VAL A 119 0.54 -4.74 22.79
N LEU A 120 1.24 -4.61 23.92
CA LEU A 120 2.12 -5.65 24.41
C LEU A 120 1.30 -6.75 25.07
N ASP A 121 1.55 -8.00 24.67
CA ASP A 121 0.94 -9.17 25.28
C ASP A 121 1.55 -9.48 26.67
N PRO A 122 1.08 -10.52 27.39
CA PRO A 122 1.62 -10.90 28.70
C PRO A 122 3.12 -11.20 28.71
N ASP A 123 3.67 -11.69 27.59
CA ASP A 123 5.09 -12.03 27.41
C ASP A 123 5.92 -10.85 26.85
N GLY A 124 5.28 -9.72 26.56
CA GLY A 124 5.91 -8.52 26.04
C GLY A 124 6.08 -8.48 24.51
N TYR A 125 5.47 -9.39 23.77
CA TYR A 125 5.43 -9.34 22.30
C TYR A 125 4.62 -8.13 21.81
N ASN A 126 5.08 -7.48 20.75
CA ASN A 126 4.40 -6.32 20.18
C ASN A 126 3.33 -6.73 19.18
N VAL A 127 2.09 -6.81 19.64
CA VAL A 127 0.93 -7.27 18.85
C VAL A 127 0.23 -6.09 18.22
N GLU A 128 0.00 -6.16 16.91
CA GLU A 128 -0.69 -5.11 16.16
C GLU A 128 -1.99 -5.60 15.52
N ALA A 129 -2.98 -4.71 15.44
CA ALA A 129 -4.06 -4.82 14.47
C ALA A 129 -3.99 -3.67 13.47
N VAL A 130 -4.05 -3.98 12.17
CA VAL A 130 -3.84 -3.01 11.08
C VAL A 130 -4.93 -3.08 10.01
N LYS A 131 -5.33 -1.91 9.50
CA LYS A 131 -6.19 -1.75 8.31
C LYS A 131 -5.52 -0.81 7.32
N HIS A 132 -5.25 -1.31 6.11
CA HIS A 132 -4.61 -0.54 5.03
C HIS A 132 -5.57 0.11 4.03
N MET A 133 -6.83 -0.34 4.00
CA MET A 133 -7.79 0.05 2.95
C MET A 133 -8.74 1.16 3.44
N PRO A 134 -9.20 2.04 2.53
CA PRO A 134 -10.25 3.01 2.83
C PRO A 134 -11.53 2.32 3.30
N GLU A 135 -12.25 2.97 4.20
CA GLU A 135 -13.54 2.46 4.68
C GLU A 135 -14.69 3.14 3.96
N GLY A 136 -15.41 2.36 3.16
CA GLY A 136 -16.64 2.81 2.51
C GLY A 136 -16.45 3.63 1.23
N LEU A 137 -17.57 3.81 0.53
CA LEU A 137 -17.64 4.50 -0.76
C LEU A 137 -17.15 5.95 -0.68
N ALA A 138 -17.39 6.67 0.43
CA ALA A 138 -17.02 8.09 0.54
C ALA A 138 -15.50 8.33 0.48
N GLU A 139 -14.70 7.49 1.15
CA GLU A 139 -13.24 7.58 1.07
C GLU A 139 -12.72 7.08 -0.27
N TRP A 140 -13.42 6.12 -0.89
CA TRP A 140 -13.12 5.66 -2.25
C TRP A 140 -13.37 6.76 -3.29
N PHE A 141 -14.50 7.47 -3.19
CA PHE A 141 -14.79 8.66 -3.98
C PHE A 141 -13.77 9.76 -3.74
N GLY A 142 -13.39 10.01 -2.48
CA GLY A 142 -12.32 10.96 -2.14
C GLY A 142 -11.00 10.62 -2.83
N LEU A 143 -10.60 9.34 -2.82
CA LEU A 143 -9.40 8.87 -3.51
C LEU A 143 -9.50 9.06 -5.02
N VAL A 144 -10.61 8.64 -5.65
CA VAL A 144 -10.85 8.81 -7.09
C VAL A 144 -10.80 10.28 -7.48
N VAL A 145 -11.47 11.16 -6.73
CA VAL A 145 -11.44 12.61 -6.97
C VAL A 145 -10.02 13.16 -6.83
N SER A 146 -9.24 12.71 -5.85
CA SER A 146 -7.86 13.17 -5.66
C SER A 146 -6.95 12.78 -6.83
N VAL A 147 -7.08 11.57 -7.37
CA VAL A 147 -6.32 11.10 -8.55
C VAL A 147 -6.74 11.86 -9.80
N LEU A 148 -8.05 12.03 -10.02
CA LEU A 148 -8.56 12.81 -11.16
C LEU A 148 -8.12 14.27 -11.10
N ARG A 149 -8.10 14.87 -9.90
CA ARG A 149 -7.61 16.25 -9.70
C ARG A 149 -6.13 16.37 -10.04
N ALA A 150 -5.30 15.44 -9.58
CA ALA A 150 -3.87 15.43 -9.89
C ALA A 150 -3.62 15.26 -11.40
N ALA A 151 -4.34 14.35 -12.06
CA ALA A 151 -4.25 14.15 -13.50
C ALA A 151 -4.69 15.41 -14.28
N LEU A 152 -5.78 16.06 -13.87
CA LEU A 152 -6.24 17.31 -14.48
C LEU A 152 -5.19 18.44 -14.29
N GLN A 153 -4.58 18.55 -13.11
CA GLN A 153 -3.52 19.53 -12.86
C GLN A 153 -2.30 19.31 -13.77
N GLN A 154 -1.88 18.06 -13.96
CA GLN A 154 -0.80 17.72 -14.89
C GLN A 154 -1.17 18.06 -16.34
N LEU A 155 -2.40 17.77 -16.77
CA LEU A 155 -2.87 18.09 -18.12
C LEU A 155 -2.94 19.61 -18.36
N LEU A 156 -3.49 20.36 -17.41
CA LEU A 156 -3.57 21.82 -17.51
C LEU A 156 -2.18 22.47 -17.55
N ALA A 157 -1.22 21.94 -16.78
CA ALA A 157 0.16 22.38 -16.84
C ALA A 157 0.77 22.10 -18.22
N ALA A 158 0.52 20.92 -18.81
CA ALA A 158 0.98 20.57 -20.15
C ALA A 158 0.39 21.49 -21.23
N VAL A 159 -0.91 21.79 -21.16
CA VAL A 159 -1.57 22.71 -22.11
C VAL A 159 -1.04 24.13 -22.01
N ARG A 160 -0.78 24.63 -20.78
CA ARG A 160 -0.17 25.97 -20.58
C ARG A 160 1.28 26.04 -21.08
N GLY A 161 1.98 24.92 -21.17
CA GLY A 161 3.34 24.83 -21.69
C GLY A 161 3.42 24.76 -23.22
N LEU A 162 2.31 24.55 -23.94
CA LEU A 162 2.28 24.54 -25.39
C LEU A 162 2.31 25.98 -25.92
N ALA A 163 3.28 26.29 -26.79
CA ALA A 163 3.32 27.55 -27.51
C ALA A 163 2.08 27.67 -28.43
N PRO A 164 1.48 28.88 -28.56
CA PRO A 164 0.34 29.05 -29.46
C PRO A 164 0.74 28.68 -30.89
N LEU A 165 -0.11 27.90 -31.56
CA LEU A 165 0.04 27.63 -32.99
C LEU A 165 0.03 28.98 -33.72
N GLY A 166 1.15 29.29 -34.38
CA GLY A 166 1.32 30.53 -35.14
C GLY A 166 0.15 30.72 -36.11
N ALA A 167 -0.33 31.96 -36.22
CA ALA A 167 -1.43 32.33 -37.12
C ALA A 167 -1.19 31.80 -38.55
N PRO A 168 -2.22 31.35 -39.27
CA PRO A 168 -2.08 30.88 -40.64
C PRO A 168 -1.42 31.97 -41.49
N GLY A 169 -0.26 31.65 -42.07
CA GLY A 169 0.55 32.58 -42.84
C GLY A 169 -0.24 33.17 -44.01
N VAL A 170 -0.24 34.50 -44.09
CA VAL A 170 -0.75 35.25 -45.24
C VAL A 170 -0.04 34.75 -46.50
N VAL A 171 -0.80 34.17 -47.43
CA VAL A 171 -0.31 33.82 -48.76
C VAL A 171 0.12 35.13 -49.45
N LYS A 172 1.42 35.34 -49.63
CA LYS A 172 1.93 36.48 -50.41
C LYS A 172 1.44 36.32 -51.84
N GLN A 173 0.71 37.32 -52.34
CA GLN A 173 0.37 37.43 -53.76
C GLN A 173 1.66 37.45 -54.59
N VAL A 174 1.70 36.61 -55.63
CA VAL A 174 2.74 36.65 -56.67
C VAL A 174 2.43 37.84 -57.59
N PRO A 175 3.37 38.76 -57.84
CA PRO A 175 3.11 39.90 -58.71
C PRO A 175 3.03 39.45 -60.17
N ALA A 176 2.00 39.92 -60.86
CA ALA A 176 1.83 39.76 -62.30
C ALA A 176 2.85 40.64 -63.05
N ALA A 177 3.76 40.02 -63.80
CA ALA A 177 4.58 40.71 -64.78
C ALA A 177 3.90 40.62 -66.16
N VAL A 178 3.45 41.77 -66.67
CA VAL A 178 2.91 41.96 -68.01
C VAL A 178 3.83 42.90 -68.80
N ALA A 179 3.98 42.58 -70.09
CA ALA A 179 4.42 43.40 -71.22
C ALA A 179 5.93 43.70 -71.36
N ALA A 180 6.51 43.76 -72.56
CA ALA A 180 6.06 43.49 -73.93
C ALA A 180 7.26 43.56 -74.90
N GLY A 181 7.17 42.81 -76.01
CA GLY A 181 7.71 43.11 -77.37
C GLY A 181 9.23 43.07 -77.60
N GLN A 182 9.75 42.74 -78.78
CA GLN A 182 9.17 42.31 -80.06
C GLN A 182 10.36 41.86 -80.99
N PRO A 183 10.19 41.50 -82.28
CA PRO A 183 10.70 40.25 -82.87
C PRO A 183 11.85 40.41 -83.89
N ALA A 184 12.45 39.30 -84.38
CA ALA A 184 12.72 39.04 -85.81
C ALA A 184 13.66 37.83 -86.08
N THR A 185 13.12 36.84 -86.80
CA THR A 185 13.64 36.11 -87.98
C THR A 185 15.11 35.66 -88.11
N ALA A 186 15.36 34.34 -88.31
CA ALA A 186 15.68 33.70 -89.61
C ALA A 186 16.57 32.42 -89.54
N ARG A 187 15.93 31.24 -89.79
CA ARG A 187 16.29 30.14 -90.73
C ARG A 187 17.63 29.33 -90.61
N PRO A 188 17.81 28.17 -91.31
CA PRO A 188 17.92 26.85 -90.65
C PRO A 188 19.13 25.97 -91.06
N GLY A 189 19.35 24.84 -90.36
CA GLY A 189 20.20 23.71 -90.82
C GLY A 189 20.16 22.57 -89.80
N LYS A 190 19.58 21.40 -90.11
CA LYS A 190 20.06 20.23 -90.89
C LYS A 190 20.80 19.17 -90.04
N GLY A 191 20.32 17.93 -90.16
CA GLY A 191 21.01 16.67 -89.82
C GLY A 191 20.72 16.12 -88.44
N SER A 192 20.48 14.84 -88.16
CA SER A 192 20.25 13.60 -88.94
C SER A 192 20.36 12.44 -87.94
N SER A 193 19.49 11.41 -88.05
CA SER A 193 19.70 9.98 -87.68
C SER A 193 20.13 9.63 -86.24
N LYS A 194 19.82 8.50 -85.59
CA LYS A 194 19.23 7.18 -85.87
C LYS A 194 19.08 6.56 -84.44
N SER A 195 17.93 6.04 -84.04
CA SER A 195 17.64 4.59 -83.92
C SER A 195 18.85 3.68 -83.67
N GLU A 196 18.95 3.15 -82.46
CA GLU A 196 18.99 1.71 -82.11
C GLU A 196 18.60 1.52 -80.65
#